data_AF-D3F362-F1
#
_entry.id   AF-D3F362-F1
#
_cell.length_a   1.000
_cell.length_b   1.000
_cell.length_c   1.000
_cell.angle_alpha   90.00
_cell.angle_beta   90.00
_cell.angle_gamma   90.00
#
_symmetry.space_group_name_H-M   'P 1'
#
loop_
_entity.id
_entity.type
_entity.pdbx_description
1 polymer ?
#
loop_
_entity_poly.entity_id
_entity_poly.type
_entity_poly.pdbx_seq_one_letter_code
_entity_poly.pdbx_strand_id
1 'polypeptide(L)'
;MDPFAAIMFGIVLVVVLVIIALGVWYPGSGAEQVGWRTPRSLAEQEAARDDEDLRQMLEAANERRRARGEPDLTLDALMAEERAARGVE
;
A
#
# COMPACT_ATOMS: atom_id res chain seq x y z
N MET A 1 42.26 32.65 14.85
CA MET A 1 40.90 32.08 14.96
C MET A 1 40.55 32.04 16.44
N ASP A 2 39.39 32.57 16.82
CA ASP A 2 38.87 32.44 18.19
C ASP A 2 38.61 30.94 18.51
N PRO A 3 39.16 30.39 19.61
CA PRO A 3 38.93 29.00 20.00
C PRO A 3 37.45 28.63 20.08
N PHE A 4 36.59 29.54 20.53
CA PHE A 4 35.16 29.31 20.61
C PHE A 4 34.55 29.10 19.21
N ALA A 5 34.88 29.97 18.26
CA ALA A 5 34.42 29.85 16.88
C ALA A 5 34.90 28.55 16.20
N ALA A 6 36.14 28.13 16.47
CA ALA A 6 36.68 26.89 15.91
C ALA A 6 35.94 25.64 16.41
N ILE A 7 35.61 25.59 17.70
CA ILE A 7 34.85 24.49 18.30
C ILE A 7 33.43 24.46 17.73
N MET A 8 32.76 25.61 17.67
CA MET A 8 31.40 25.72 17.12
C MET A 8 31.34 25.26 15.66
N PHE A 9 32.30 25.67 14.85
CA PHE A 9 32.38 25.24 13.45
C PHE A 9 32.65 23.73 13.32
N GLY A 10 33.53 23.18 14.17
CA GLY A 10 33.81 21.75 14.20
C GLY A 10 32.57 20.91 14.53
N ILE A 11 31.74 21.36 15.49
CA ILE A 11 30.48 20.67 15.83
C ILE A 11 29.52 20.66 14.64
N VAL A 12 29.31 21.82 14.00
CA VAL A 12 28.44 21.92 12.81
C VAL A 12 28.94 21.00 11.69
N LEU A 13 30.25 20.99 11.44
CA LEU A 13 30.86 20.13 10.43
C LEU A 13 30.61 18.65 10.73
N VAL A 14 30.80 18.22 11.97
CA VAL A 14 30.54 16.84 12.39
C VAL A 14 29.07 16.47 12.20
N VAL A 15 28.14 17.33 12.61
CA VAL A 15 26.70 17.08 12.42
C VAL A 15 26.35 16.92 10.94
N VAL A 16 26.87 17.80 10.07
CA VAL A 16 26.65 17.71 8.63
C VAL A 16 27.20 16.40 8.06
N LEU A 17 28.42 16.01 8.46
CA LEU A 17 29.03 14.75 8.04
C LEU A 17 28.21 13.53 8.50
N VAL A 18 27.66 13.55 9.71
CA VAL A 18 26.79 12.48 10.22
C VAL A 18 25.49 12.40 9.40
N ILE A 19 24.87 13.53 9.06
CA ILE A 19 23.66 13.54 8.22
C ILE A 19 23.96 12.98 6.83
N ILE A 20 25.08 13.38 6.22
CA ILE A 20 25.52 12.86 4.92
C ILE A 20 25.79 11.35 5.01
N ALA A 21 26.49 10.92 6.05
CA ALA A 21 26.78 9.51 6.31
C ALA A 21 25.48 8.69 6.39
N LEU A 22 24.49 9.16 7.16
CA LEU A 22 23.19 8.50 7.24
C LEU A 22 22.52 8.42 5.87
N GLY A 23 22.55 9.48 5.06
CA GLY A 23 21.97 9.46 3.72
C GLY A 23 22.68 8.51 2.74
N VAL A 24 24.01 8.37 2.83
CA VAL A 24 24.80 7.50 1.95
C VAL A 24 24.70 6.03 2.35
N TRP A 25 24.70 5.73 3.66
CA TRP A 25 24.70 4.36 4.17
C TRP A 25 23.30 3.80 4.46
N TYR A 26 22.24 4.61 4.48
CA TYR A 26 20.87 4.14 4.68
C TYR A 26 20.16 3.93 3.34
N PRO A 27 19.78 2.69 2.97
CA PRO A 27 19.24 2.36 1.64
C PRO A 27 17.78 2.78 1.43
N GLY A 28 17.05 3.21 2.47
CA GLY A 28 15.64 3.61 2.36
C GLY A 28 15.48 5.08 2.03
N SER A 29 14.66 5.42 1.04
CA SER A 29 14.32 6.83 0.80
C SER A 29 13.35 7.33 1.87
N GLY A 30 13.51 8.58 2.33
CA GLY A 30 12.55 9.19 3.26
C GLY A 30 11.11 9.17 2.72
N ALA A 31 10.97 9.21 1.39
CA ALA A 31 9.71 9.09 0.66
C ALA A 31 9.02 7.73 0.88
N GLU A 32 9.77 6.62 0.90
CA GLU A 32 9.21 5.29 1.17
C GLU A 32 8.72 5.17 2.62
N GLN A 33 9.39 5.80 3.58
CA GLN A 33 8.99 5.78 4.99
C GLN A 33 7.69 6.54 5.25
N VAL A 34 7.46 7.66 4.56
CA VAL A 34 6.18 8.40 4.63
C VAL A 34 5.13 7.89 3.65
N GLY A 35 5.45 6.83 2.88
CA GLY A 35 4.55 6.26 1.88
C GLY A 35 4.23 7.22 0.72
N TRP A 36 5.12 8.17 0.43
CA TRP A 36 4.93 9.11 -0.67
C TRP A 36 4.92 8.32 -1.99
N ARG A 37 3.75 8.26 -2.62
CA ARG A 37 3.53 7.57 -3.89
C ARG A 37 2.79 8.49 -4.86
N THR A 38 3.07 8.32 -6.15
CA THR A 38 2.38 9.05 -7.22
C THR A 38 0.89 8.64 -7.25
N PRO A 39 -0.06 9.55 -7.55
CA PRO A 39 -1.49 9.22 -7.59
C PRO A 39 -1.84 7.99 -8.45
N ARG A 40 -1.16 7.80 -9.58
CA ARG A 40 -1.35 6.62 -10.44
C ARG A 40 -0.97 5.31 -9.73
N SER A 41 0.16 5.28 -9.04
CA SER A 41 0.62 4.07 -8.32
C SER A 41 -0.23 3.76 -7.08
N LEU A 42 -0.92 4.75 -6.51
CA LEU A 42 -1.90 4.53 -5.45
C LEU A 42 -3.15 3.86 -6.02
N ALA A 43 -3.71 4.39 -7.11
CA ALA A 43 -4.90 3.83 -7.75
C ALA A 43 -4.71 2.37 -8.21
N GLU A 44 -3.55 2.01 -8.76
CA GLU A 44 -3.26 0.62 -9.18
C GLU A 44 -3.16 -0.34 -7.98
N GLN A 45 -2.56 0.10 -6.87
CA GLN A 45 -2.48 -0.71 -5.64
C GLN A 45 -3.82 -0.82 -4.92
N GLU A 46 -4.63 0.23 -4.92
CA GLU A 46 -6.00 0.22 -4.40
C GLU A 46 -6.85 -0.77 -5.19
N ALA A 47 -6.84 -0.69 -6.52
CA ALA A 47 -7.57 -1.65 -7.37
C ALA A 47 -7.15 -3.12 -7.11
N ALA A 48 -5.85 -3.38 -6.94
CA ALA A 48 -5.36 -4.72 -6.63
C ALA A 48 -5.79 -5.20 -5.22
N ARG A 49 -5.90 -4.29 -4.25
CA ARG A 49 -6.39 -4.59 -2.91
C ARG A 49 -7.89 -4.86 -2.90
N ASP A 50 -8.66 -4.04 -3.60
CA ASP A 50 -10.11 -4.18 -3.71
C ASP A 50 -10.48 -5.54 -4.34
N ASP A 51 -9.75 -5.96 -5.38
CA ASP A 51 -9.92 -7.29 -5.99
C ASP A 51 -9.68 -8.44 -5.00
N GLU A 52 -8.67 -8.31 -4.14
CA GLU A 52 -8.34 -9.32 -3.14
C GLU A 52 -9.36 -9.36 -1.99
N ASP A 53 -9.83 -8.19 -1.55
CA ASP A 53 -10.87 -8.08 -0.55
C ASP A 53 -12.18 -8.72 -1.05
N LEU A 54 -12.55 -8.50 -2.32
CA LEU A 54 -13.71 -9.14 -2.93
C LEU A 54 -13.57 -10.68 -2.99
N ARG A 55 -12.37 -11.20 -3.29
CA ARG A 55 -12.11 -12.64 -3.27
C ARG A 55 -12.28 -13.23 -1.88
N GLN A 56 -11.74 -12.58 -0.84
CA GLN A 56 -11.91 -13.03 0.54
C GLN A 56 -13.38 -13.02 0.97
N MET A 57 -14.15 -11.98 0.59
CA MET A 57 -15.58 -11.93 0.87
C MET A 57 -16.35 -13.07 0.19
N LEU A 58 -16.03 -13.35 -1.08
CA LEU A 58 -16.65 -14.44 -1.84
C LEU A 58 -16.32 -15.81 -1.22
N GLU A 59 -15.06 -16.03 -0.83
CA GLU A 59 -14.62 -17.28 -0.20
C GLU A 59 -15.31 -17.50 1.16
N ALA A 60 -15.37 -16.47 2.00
CA ALA A 60 -16.08 -16.52 3.28
C ALA A 60 -17.59 -16.79 3.09
N ALA A 61 -18.21 -16.22 2.07
CA ALA A 61 -19.59 -16.50 1.73
C ALA A 61 -19.78 -17.96 1.30
N ASN A 62 -18.89 -18.47 0.45
CA ASN A 62 -18.93 -19.85 -0.05
C ASN A 62 -18.63 -20.87 1.05
N GLU A 63 -17.75 -20.57 2.01
CA GLU A 63 -17.55 -21.41 3.19
C GLU A 63 -18.85 -21.61 3.97
N ARG A 64 -19.60 -20.53 4.24
CA ARG A 64 -20.90 -20.61 4.91
C ARG A 64 -21.94 -21.35 4.08
N ARG A 65 -21.92 -21.22 2.74
CA ARG A 65 -22.82 -21.95 1.84
C ARG A 65 -22.54 -23.45 1.83
N ARG A 66 -21.27 -23.83 1.73
CA ARG A 66 -20.82 -25.23 1.81
C ARG A 66 -21.25 -25.87 3.13
N ALA A 67 -21.15 -25.14 4.25
CA ALA A 67 -21.64 -25.62 5.54
C ALA A 67 -23.17 -25.88 5.57
N ARG A 68 -23.95 -25.20 4.73
CA ARG A 68 -25.40 -25.42 4.56
C ARG A 68 -25.75 -26.39 3.42
N GLY A 69 -24.76 -26.88 2.68
CA GLY A 69 -24.97 -27.70 1.47
C GLY A 69 -25.51 -26.90 0.27
N GLU A 70 -25.38 -25.58 0.28
CA GLU A 70 -25.71 -24.71 -0.85
C GLU A 70 -24.58 -24.73 -1.90
N PRO A 71 -24.90 -24.55 -3.20
CA PRO A 71 -23.89 -24.42 -4.24
C PRO A 71 -23.05 -23.15 -4.08
N ASP A 72 -21.78 -23.22 -4.50
CA ASP A 72 -20.87 -22.08 -4.46
C ASP A 72 -21.32 -20.94 -5.38
N LEU A 73 -21.12 -19.71 -4.90
CA LEU A 73 -21.33 -18.49 -5.67
C LEU A 73 -20.13 -18.24 -6.58
N THR A 74 -20.41 -17.95 -7.84
CA THR A 74 -19.40 -17.55 -8.82
C THR A 74 -19.65 -16.13 -9.29
N LEU A 75 -18.57 -15.43 -9.66
CA LEU A 75 -18.66 -14.07 -10.17
C LEU A 75 -19.52 -14.01 -11.44
N ASP A 76 -19.38 -15.00 -12.34
CA ASP A 76 -20.15 -15.07 -13.58
C ASP A 76 -21.65 -15.22 -13.33
N ALA A 77 -22.04 -16.04 -12.35
CA ALA A 77 -23.45 -16.21 -11.98
C ALA A 77 -24.04 -14.91 -11.41
N LEU A 78 -23.28 -14.21 -10.55
CA LEU A 78 -23.69 -12.92 -10.01
C LEU A 78 -23.85 -11.86 -11.11
N MET A 79 -22.91 -11.80 -12.04
CA MET A 79 -22.97 -10.87 -13.16
C MET A 79 -24.11 -11.21 -14.12
N ALA A 80 -24.42 -12.49 -14.32
CA ALA A 80 -25.58 -12.91 -15.10
C ALA A 80 -26.90 -12.52 -14.42
N GLU A 81 -27.01 -12.74 -13.10
CA GLU A 81 -28.17 -12.33 -12.29
C GLU A 81 -28.36 -10.81 -12.32
N GLU A 82 -27.28 -10.03 -12.18
CA GLU A 82 -27.35 -8.57 -12.22
C GLU A 82 -27.77 -8.04 -13.60
N ARG A 83 -27.24 -8.62 -14.69
CA ARG A 83 -27.65 -8.27 -16.07
C ARG A 83 -29.13 -8.57 -16.29
N ALA A 84 -29.60 -9.74 -15.85
CA ALA A 84 -31.00 -10.11 -15.90
C ALA A 84 -31.88 -9.15 -15.07
N ALA A 85 -31.42 -8.76 -13.87
CA ALA A 85 -32.13 -7.83 -13.00
C ALA A 85 -32.17 -6.39 -13.56
N ARG A 86 -31.12 -5.95 -14.26
CA ARG A 86 -31.09 -4.64 -14.92
C ARG A 86 -31.87 -4.60 -16.25
N GLY A 87 -32.39 -5.74 -16.72
CA GLY A 87 -33.16 -5.81 -17.98
C GLY A 87 -32.35 -5.40 -19.20
N VAL A 88 -31.03 -5.53 -19.14
CA VAL A 88 -30.13 -5.26 -20.26
C VAL A 88 -29.94 -6.58 -20.99
N GLU A 89 -30.83 -6.85 -21.96
CA GLU A 89 -30.63 -7.92 -22.95
C GLU A 89 -29.52 -7.55 -23.96
#